data_AF-A0A5N8YQR7-F1
#
_entry.id   AF-A0A5N8YQR7-F1
#
_cell.length_a   1.000
_cell.length_b   1.000
_cell.length_c   1.000
_cell.angle_alpha   90.00
_cell.angle_beta   90.00
_cell.angle_gamma   90.00
#
_symmetry.space_group_name_H-M   'P 1'
#
loop_
_entity.id
_entity.type
_entity.pdbx_description
1 polymer ?
#
loop_
_entity_poly.entity_id
_entity_poly.type
_entity_poly.pdbx_seq_one_letter_code
_entity_poly.pdbx_strand_id
1 'polypeptide(L)'
;MGERSITSYPLGVTGNENTIEGIASDNYHFGDEVNGVKIAVIGGLSGTQDCQEVYQEGLTVLFTLPDDISFIASDLTSSSSPVRDQTFPPESGFFFDKDSVESRYVWRWITMESPDLIIELRHGENTNVIQSENYTEREKNSLLGEISLGLGPTPGPIPSVQITGTTGTVKDLILKTIDNVRGNSPSHSPARIELNQRSSRSPLETAEILGDRYGYKLDEPVNYVQGVAISGRLRLHSLTDSTPNPSKQIASFVNFLTTDEGFERNNKSGPNLAGICWAPELAELTGENIWNELLLNAANTYETVDRGVSPSPCHPDFGCEDMFFISAVCGRAFKLTEDSRFIRKFVDFLLESGIQQENGLMWHCRSAPFFWGRGNGFAALAYSEALTYIPNNHPDRITLANTHTRHLKGLSDLQLPNGMWTQLLDFPGTYQELSATCMIGYALARGIRKGWLDDSFRDTVEKAWNATNRRISNDGDLVDVCTGTGFQSNRSDYLYRAAEYGYDDRGGSMAIWFAIEMEKLHQALPLI
;
A
#
# COMPACT_ATOMS: atom_id res chain seq x y z
N MET A 1 -4.46 12.32 36.86
CA MET A 1 -3.88 11.85 35.59
C MET A 1 -5.03 11.79 34.61
N GLY A 2 -4.97 12.53 33.50
CA GLY A 2 -6.00 12.43 32.48
C GLY A 2 -5.98 11.02 31.88
N GLU A 3 -7.14 10.47 31.57
CA GLU A 3 -7.22 9.20 30.85
C GLU A 3 -6.46 9.35 29.53
N ARG A 4 -5.46 8.49 29.31
CA ARG A 4 -4.72 8.43 28.06
C ARG A 4 -5.67 7.94 26.97
N SER A 5 -5.73 8.67 25.86
CA SER A 5 -6.59 8.30 24.73
C SER A 5 -5.97 7.16 23.93
N ILE A 6 -6.83 6.23 23.51
CA ILE A 6 -6.47 4.94 22.90
C ILE A 6 -7.41 4.71 21.72
N THR A 7 -6.84 4.19 20.64
CA THR A 7 -7.57 3.80 19.42
C THR A 7 -7.50 2.29 19.19
N SER A 8 -8.59 1.73 18.65
CA SER A 8 -8.56 0.37 18.10
C SER A 8 -7.64 0.34 16.88
N TYR A 9 -6.78 -0.67 16.82
CA TYR A 9 -5.84 -0.88 15.72
C TYR A 9 -5.81 -2.38 15.35
N PRO A 10 -6.69 -2.81 14.43
CA PRO A 10 -6.70 -4.17 13.90
C PRO A 10 -5.36 -4.52 13.24
N LEU A 11 -4.73 -5.60 13.69
CA LEU A 11 -3.40 -6.01 13.21
C LEU A 11 -3.42 -7.20 12.27
N GLY A 12 -4.55 -7.91 12.19
CA GLY A 12 -4.64 -9.08 11.35
C GLY A 12 -6.02 -9.70 11.27
N VAL A 13 -6.07 -10.84 10.60
CA VAL A 13 -7.26 -11.69 10.51
C VAL A 13 -6.84 -13.13 10.81
N THR A 14 -7.67 -13.85 11.56
CA THR A 14 -7.48 -15.28 11.87
C THR A 14 -7.89 -16.19 10.71
N GLY A 15 -7.52 -17.47 10.75
CA GLY A 15 -7.97 -18.46 9.76
C GLY A 15 -9.50 -18.64 9.68
N ASN A 16 -10.22 -18.23 10.73
CA ASN A 16 -11.69 -18.21 10.78
C ASN A 16 -12.30 -16.88 10.31
N GLU A 17 -11.53 -15.98 9.68
CA GLU A 17 -11.95 -14.65 9.25
C GLU A 17 -12.46 -13.75 10.39
N ASN A 18 -11.90 -13.89 11.61
CA ASN A 18 -12.12 -12.91 12.68
C ASN A 18 -10.95 -11.95 12.75
N THR A 19 -11.22 -10.67 13.00
CA THR A 19 -10.19 -9.65 13.23
C THR A 19 -9.35 -10.00 14.47
N ILE A 20 -8.03 -9.86 14.35
CA ILE A 20 -7.11 -9.87 15.48
C ILE A 20 -7.06 -8.46 16.04
N GLU A 21 -7.71 -8.27 17.18
CA GLU A 21 -7.85 -6.97 17.82
C GLU A 21 -6.53 -6.47 18.39
N GLY A 22 -6.31 -5.17 18.26
CA GLY A 22 -5.19 -4.47 18.84
C GLY A 22 -5.59 -3.09 19.27
N ILE A 23 -4.73 -2.46 20.07
CA ILE A 23 -4.89 -1.09 20.54
C ILE A 23 -3.59 -0.32 20.38
N ALA A 24 -3.69 0.98 20.14
CA ALA A 24 -2.56 1.89 20.10
C ALA A 24 -2.85 3.10 20.99
N SER A 25 -1.84 3.63 21.66
CA SER A 25 -1.91 5.00 22.18
C SER A 25 -2.00 5.97 21.00
N ASP A 26 -2.83 7.01 21.10
CA ASP A 26 -3.08 7.92 19.96
C ASP A 26 -1.81 8.56 19.38
N ASN A 27 -0.79 8.76 20.20
CA ASN A 27 0.50 9.32 19.78
C ASN A 27 1.47 8.31 19.14
N TYR A 28 1.11 7.02 19.00
CA TYR A 28 2.02 5.99 18.50
C TYR A 28 2.44 6.23 17.03
N HIS A 29 1.49 6.66 16.20
CA HIS A 29 1.73 6.97 14.78
C HIS A 29 1.98 8.46 14.51
N PHE A 30 2.14 9.28 15.55
CA PHE A 30 2.58 10.67 15.35
C PHE A 30 4.01 10.67 14.79
N GLY A 31 4.32 11.73 14.02
CA GLY A 31 5.57 11.84 13.26
C GLY A 31 6.80 11.54 14.10
N ASP A 32 7.82 10.95 13.47
CA ASP A 32 9.01 10.44 14.16
C ASP A 32 9.91 11.54 14.79
N GLU A 33 9.57 12.82 14.62
CA GLU A 33 10.15 13.96 15.34
C GLU A 33 9.76 13.99 16.84
N VAL A 34 8.71 13.26 17.24
CA VAL A 34 8.36 13.08 18.65
C VAL A 34 9.38 12.15 19.30
N ASN A 35 10.35 12.74 20.01
CA ASN A 35 11.33 12.03 20.84
C ASN A 35 10.63 11.22 21.93
N GLY A 36 10.29 9.96 21.61
CA GLY A 36 9.61 9.04 22.50
C GLY A 36 9.86 7.59 22.11
N VAL A 37 9.83 6.72 23.12
CA VAL A 37 10.00 5.28 22.97
C VAL A 37 8.70 4.68 22.43
N LYS A 38 8.79 3.87 21.38
CA LYS A 38 7.69 3.05 20.85
C LYS A 38 7.85 1.63 21.37
N ILE A 39 6.87 1.11 22.08
CA ILE A 39 6.87 -0.30 22.52
C ILE A 39 5.72 -1.08 21.90
N ALA A 40 5.97 -2.33 21.56
CA ALA A 40 4.91 -3.29 21.23
C ALA A 40 4.75 -4.28 22.39
N VAL A 41 3.51 -4.50 22.84
CA VAL A 41 3.22 -5.46 23.91
C VAL A 41 2.32 -6.58 23.40
N ILE A 42 2.78 -7.81 23.56
CA ILE A 42 2.13 -8.99 23.00
C ILE A 42 1.83 -9.98 24.12
N GLY A 43 0.56 -10.36 24.23
CA GLY A 43 0.11 -11.46 25.09
C GLY A 43 -0.33 -12.67 24.28
N GLY A 44 -0.53 -13.79 24.96
CA GLY A 44 -1.32 -14.89 24.40
C GLY A 44 -0.65 -15.74 23.32
N LEU A 45 0.65 -15.56 23.03
CA LEU A 45 1.36 -16.39 22.03
C LEU A 45 1.27 -17.89 22.34
N SER A 46 1.16 -18.28 23.62
CA SER A 46 0.96 -19.66 24.06
C SER A 46 -0.49 -20.17 23.96
N GLY A 47 -1.48 -19.32 23.69
CA GLY A 47 -2.90 -19.67 23.59
C GLY A 47 -3.58 -20.05 24.92
N THR A 48 -3.02 -19.66 26.06
CA THR A 48 -3.51 -20.07 27.40
C THR A 48 -4.26 -18.96 28.11
N GLN A 49 -5.36 -19.29 28.81
CA GLN A 49 -6.18 -18.33 29.56
C GLN A 49 -5.39 -17.53 30.60
N ASP A 50 -4.44 -18.16 31.30
CA ASP A 50 -3.63 -17.47 32.31
C ASP A 50 -2.74 -16.36 31.69
N CYS A 51 -2.37 -16.50 30.42
CA CYS A 51 -1.62 -15.46 29.70
C CYS A 51 -2.51 -14.26 29.36
N GLN A 52 -3.80 -14.49 29.10
CA GLN A 52 -4.75 -13.39 28.89
C GLN A 52 -4.90 -12.55 30.16
N GLU A 53 -5.02 -13.18 31.35
CA GLU A 53 -5.12 -12.42 32.61
C GLU A 53 -3.86 -11.58 32.89
N VAL A 54 -2.68 -12.15 32.65
CA VAL A 54 -1.40 -11.43 32.77
C VAL A 54 -1.32 -10.27 31.78
N TYR A 55 -1.81 -10.46 30.55
CA TYR A 55 -1.86 -9.39 29.55
C TYR A 55 -2.79 -8.26 29.97
N GLN A 56 -3.99 -8.57 30.48
CA GLN A 56 -4.94 -7.56 30.97
C GLN A 56 -4.34 -6.73 32.11
N GLU A 57 -3.64 -7.36 33.05
CA GLU A 57 -2.92 -6.61 34.10
C GLU A 57 -1.79 -5.75 33.51
N GLY A 58 -1.10 -6.24 32.48
CA GLY A 58 -0.11 -5.46 31.74
C GLY A 58 -0.69 -4.23 31.05
N LEU A 59 -1.87 -4.32 30.45
CA LEU A 59 -2.56 -3.17 29.84
C LEU A 59 -2.82 -2.06 30.85
N THR A 60 -3.16 -2.39 32.11
CA THR A 60 -3.35 -1.37 33.15
C THR A 60 -2.09 -0.53 33.38
N VAL A 61 -0.90 -1.11 33.18
CA VAL A 61 0.36 -0.36 33.24
C VAL A 61 0.49 0.56 32.04
N LEU A 62 0.21 0.06 30.82
CA LEU A 62 0.34 0.84 29.58
C LEU A 62 -0.48 2.12 29.61
N PHE A 63 -1.69 2.07 30.19
CA PHE A 63 -2.58 3.23 30.31
C PHE A 63 -2.09 4.29 31.29
N THR A 64 -1.14 3.94 32.16
CA THR A 64 -0.52 4.86 33.13
C THR A 64 0.86 5.36 32.69
N LEU A 65 1.37 4.87 31.55
CA LEU A 65 2.67 5.29 31.06
C LEU A 65 2.68 6.76 30.65
N PRO A 66 3.81 7.46 30.87
CA PRO A 66 3.98 8.84 30.41
C PRO A 66 3.93 8.94 28.88
N ASP A 67 3.62 10.14 28.37
CA ASP A 67 3.42 10.39 26.93
C ASP A 67 4.69 10.22 26.09
N ASP A 68 5.88 10.28 26.71
CA ASP A 68 7.17 9.97 26.06
C ASP A 68 7.37 8.47 25.78
N ILE A 69 6.43 7.62 26.20
CA ILE A 69 6.36 6.21 25.83
C ILE A 69 5.03 5.97 25.14
N SER A 70 5.06 5.73 23.85
CA SER A 70 3.90 5.30 23.07
C SER A 70 3.90 3.78 22.94
N PHE A 71 2.71 3.20 22.86
CA PHE A 71 2.57 1.75 22.78
C PHE A 71 1.56 1.33 21.73
N ILE A 72 1.78 0.12 21.25
CA ILE A 72 0.80 -0.68 20.54
C ILE A 72 0.73 -2.05 21.20
N ALA A 73 -0.44 -2.65 21.29
CA ALA A 73 -0.60 -3.90 22.04
C ALA A 73 -1.68 -4.81 21.45
N SER A 74 -1.49 -6.12 21.61
CA SER A 74 -2.50 -7.13 21.27
C SER A 74 -2.38 -8.39 22.12
N ASP A 75 -3.53 -9.03 22.37
CA ASP A 75 -3.63 -10.36 22.96
C ASP A 75 -3.98 -11.38 21.86
N LEU A 76 -3.11 -12.36 21.68
CA LEU A 76 -3.28 -13.41 20.68
C LEU A 76 -3.94 -14.67 21.24
N THR A 77 -4.44 -14.64 22.48
CA THR A 77 -5.05 -15.82 23.13
C THR A 77 -6.27 -16.35 22.37
N SER A 78 -7.02 -15.49 21.66
CA SER A 78 -8.17 -15.89 20.85
C SER A 78 -7.81 -16.36 19.43
N SER A 79 -6.52 -16.50 19.09
CA SER A 79 -6.11 -17.01 17.78
C SER A 79 -6.50 -18.48 17.62
N SER A 80 -6.92 -18.86 16.40
CA SER A 80 -7.34 -20.23 16.12
C SER A 80 -6.18 -21.23 16.05
N SER A 81 -4.96 -20.72 15.82
CA SER A 81 -3.70 -21.45 15.85
C SER A 81 -2.72 -20.72 16.79
N PRO A 82 -2.19 -21.37 17.84
CA PRO A 82 -1.18 -20.75 18.70
C PRO A 82 0.06 -20.39 17.89
N VAL A 83 0.40 -19.10 17.87
CA VAL A 83 1.56 -18.58 17.13
C VAL A 83 2.88 -19.20 17.62
N ARG A 84 2.94 -19.68 18.87
CA ARG A 84 4.12 -20.33 19.46
C ARG A 84 4.58 -21.59 18.71
N ASP A 85 3.66 -22.31 18.06
CA ASP A 85 4.00 -23.58 17.40
C ASP A 85 4.44 -23.39 15.94
N GLN A 86 4.66 -22.13 15.53
CA GLN A 86 5.00 -21.74 14.17
C GLN A 86 6.50 -21.48 13.99
N THR A 87 7.00 -21.73 12.79
CA THR A 87 8.40 -21.47 12.42
C THR A 87 8.58 -20.02 11.96
N PHE A 88 9.65 -19.39 12.45
CA PHE A 88 10.07 -18.04 12.09
C PHE A 88 11.54 -18.05 11.61
N PRO A 89 11.98 -17.07 10.79
CA PRO A 89 11.13 -16.16 10.03
C PRO A 89 10.22 -16.94 9.06
N PRO A 90 9.10 -16.36 8.61
CA PRO A 90 8.25 -17.03 7.63
C PRO A 90 9.04 -17.33 6.35
N GLU A 91 9.25 -18.62 6.02
CA GLU A 91 10.05 -19.06 4.87
C GLU A 91 9.40 -18.72 3.52
N SER A 92 8.07 -18.74 3.47
CA SER A 92 7.26 -18.34 2.32
C SER A 92 5.85 -17.92 2.76
N GLY A 93 5.12 -17.27 1.86
CA GLY A 93 3.75 -16.82 2.15
C GLY A 93 3.73 -15.67 3.15
N PHE A 94 4.46 -14.59 2.85
CA PHE A 94 4.58 -13.40 3.72
C PHE A 94 3.21 -12.83 4.15
N PHE A 95 2.22 -13.00 3.29
CA PHE A 95 0.84 -12.66 3.60
C PHE A 95 -0.09 -13.86 3.79
N PHE A 96 0.18 -14.96 3.09
CA PHE A 96 -0.75 -16.06 3.05
C PHE A 96 -0.06 -17.38 3.30
N ASP A 97 -0.41 -17.94 4.45
CA ASP A 97 -0.19 -19.32 4.82
C ASP A 97 -1.55 -19.84 5.30
N LYS A 98 -2.13 -20.81 4.56
CA LYS A 98 -3.46 -21.38 4.90
C LYS A 98 -3.47 -22.02 6.27
N ASP A 99 -2.32 -22.47 6.73
CA ASP A 99 -2.18 -23.24 7.94
C ASP A 99 -1.78 -22.34 9.12
N SER A 100 -1.26 -21.13 8.85
CA SER A 100 -0.60 -20.27 9.83
C SER A 100 -0.85 -18.77 9.66
N VAL A 101 -2.06 -18.37 9.26
CA VAL A 101 -2.43 -16.98 8.91
C VAL A 101 -2.03 -15.96 10.00
N GLU A 102 -2.33 -16.24 11.27
CA GLU A 102 -2.07 -15.32 12.39
C GLU A 102 -0.57 -15.01 12.55
N SER A 103 0.30 -16.00 12.33
CA SER A 103 1.75 -15.80 12.41
C SER A 103 2.26 -14.78 11.40
N ARG A 104 1.67 -14.74 10.20
CA ARG A 104 2.04 -13.83 9.11
C ARG A 104 1.62 -12.40 9.43
N TYR A 105 0.40 -12.24 9.92
CA TYR A 105 -0.08 -10.93 10.38
C TYR A 105 0.74 -10.38 11.54
N VAL A 106 1.04 -11.20 12.55
CA VAL A 106 1.81 -10.79 13.72
C VAL A 106 3.25 -10.43 13.32
N TRP A 107 3.92 -11.24 12.51
CA TRP A 107 5.25 -10.93 11.98
C TRP A 107 5.27 -9.57 11.31
N ARG A 108 4.40 -9.39 10.32
CA ARG A 108 4.31 -8.18 9.49
C ARG A 108 3.98 -6.94 10.30
N TRP A 109 3.04 -7.07 11.23
CA TRP A 109 2.66 -5.98 12.11
C TRP A 109 3.85 -5.51 12.94
N ILE A 110 4.55 -6.43 13.62
CA ILE A 110 5.71 -6.07 14.44
C ILE A 110 6.83 -5.46 13.59
N THR A 111 7.18 -6.08 12.47
CA THR A 111 8.31 -5.63 11.65
C THR A 111 8.03 -4.30 10.96
N MET A 112 6.80 -4.06 10.47
CA MET A 112 6.47 -2.81 9.76
C MET A 112 6.09 -1.65 10.69
N GLU A 113 5.56 -1.93 11.89
CA GLU A 113 5.42 -0.91 12.92
C GLU A 113 6.79 -0.51 13.50
N SER A 114 7.75 -1.45 13.53
CA SER A 114 9.14 -1.23 13.98
C SER A 114 9.23 -0.49 15.32
N PRO A 115 8.69 -1.06 16.42
CA PRO A 115 8.87 -0.47 17.75
C PRO A 115 10.36 -0.45 18.15
N ASP A 116 10.69 0.32 19.17
CA ASP A 116 12.02 0.32 19.81
C ASP A 116 12.23 -0.92 20.69
N LEU A 117 11.14 -1.47 21.24
CA LEU A 117 11.16 -2.70 22.03
C LEU A 117 9.87 -3.51 21.87
N ILE A 118 10.01 -4.83 21.76
CA ILE A 118 8.90 -5.78 21.85
C ILE A 118 8.89 -6.42 23.23
N ILE A 119 7.75 -6.41 23.91
CA ILE A 119 7.55 -7.06 25.21
C ILE A 119 6.54 -8.18 25.03
N GLU A 120 6.96 -9.42 25.27
CA GLU A 120 6.05 -10.56 25.37
C GLU A 120 5.70 -10.81 26.84
N LEU A 121 4.40 -10.85 27.13
CA LEU A 121 3.87 -11.18 28.44
C LEU A 121 3.48 -12.66 28.52
N ARG A 122 4.05 -13.37 29.50
CA ARG A 122 3.82 -14.80 29.74
C ARG A 122 3.36 -15.04 31.17
N HIS A 123 2.48 -16.02 31.32
CA HIS A 123 2.13 -16.54 32.63
C HIS A 123 3.20 -17.53 33.15
N GLY A 124 3.54 -17.42 34.43
CA GLY A 124 4.30 -18.43 35.15
C GLY A 124 4.51 -18.09 36.62
N GLU A 125 4.49 -19.12 37.48
CA GLU A 125 4.66 -19.00 38.94
C GLU A 125 6.01 -18.40 39.33
N ASN A 126 7.06 -18.71 38.56
CA ASN A 126 8.39 -18.15 38.77
C ASN A 126 8.58 -16.92 37.87
N THR A 127 8.83 -15.77 38.49
CA THR A 127 9.10 -14.53 37.77
C THR A 127 10.42 -14.62 36.99
N ASN A 128 10.41 -14.23 35.73
CA ASN A 128 11.60 -14.18 34.89
C ASN A 128 11.52 -13.03 33.89
N VAL A 129 12.66 -12.39 33.60
CA VAL A 129 12.78 -11.37 32.57
C VAL A 129 14.01 -11.69 31.75
N ILE A 130 13.82 -12.04 30.48
CA ILE A 130 14.91 -12.37 29.56
C ILE A 130 14.92 -11.34 28.44
N GLN A 131 16.01 -10.59 28.33
CA GLN A 131 16.25 -9.70 27.20
C GLN A 131 16.87 -10.46 26.03
N SER A 132 16.64 -9.99 24.81
CA SER A 132 17.06 -10.68 23.58
C SER A 132 18.57 -10.94 23.49
N GLU A 133 19.40 -10.07 24.07
CA GLU A 133 20.85 -10.27 24.21
C GLU A 133 21.24 -11.51 25.04
N ASN A 134 20.34 -11.98 25.91
CA ASN A 134 20.51 -13.12 26.80
C ASN A 134 19.69 -14.34 26.36
N TYR A 135 19.08 -14.33 25.17
CA TYR A 135 18.35 -15.48 24.64
C TYR A 135 19.26 -16.69 24.42
N THR A 136 18.83 -17.85 24.94
CA THR A 136 19.47 -19.12 24.61
C THR A 136 19.01 -19.61 23.25
N GLU A 137 19.56 -20.72 22.75
CA GLU A 137 19.11 -21.33 21.49
C GLU A 137 17.60 -21.61 21.47
N ARG A 138 16.99 -21.87 22.63
CA ARG A 138 15.54 -22.04 22.72
C ARG A 138 14.78 -20.76 22.39
N GLU A 139 15.15 -19.63 22.99
CA GLU A 139 14.45 -18.36 22.77
C GLU A 139 14.78 -17.76 21.41
N LYS A 140 15.98 -18.02 20.86
CA LYS A 140 16.35 -17.57 19.51
C LYS A 140 15.45 -18.15 18.43
N ASN A 141 15.05 -19.42 18.55
CA ASN A 141 14.13 -20.10 17.62
C ASN A 141 12.65 -19.77 17.89
N SER A 142 12.33 -18.54 18.32
CA SER A 142 10.97 -18.07 18.56
C SER A 142 10.69 -16.80 17.73
N LEU A 143 9.42 -16.40 17.59
CA LEU A 143 9.03 -15.14 16.94
C LEU A 143 9.90 -13.95 17.39
N LEU A 144 10.01 -13.74 18.70
CA LEU A 144 10.78 -12.64 19.26
C LEU A 144 12.29 -12.81 19.04
N GLY A 145 12.79 -14.05 19.11
CA GLY A 145 14.19 -14.36 18.86
C GLY A 145 14.61 -14.01 17.44
N GLU A 146 13.86 -14.48 16.45
CA GLU A 146 14.11 -14.25 15.01
C GLU A 146 14.02 -12.76 14.65
N ILE A 147 13.00 -12.05 15.17
CA ILE A 147 12.88 -10.60 14.99
C ILE A 147 14.05 -9.85 15.64
N SER A 148 14.51 -10.29 16.82
CA SER A 148 15.64 -9.65 17.51
C SER A 148 16.97 -9.84 16.78
N LEU A 149 17.10 -10.92 16.01
CA LEU A 149 18.25 -11.18 15.15
C LEU A 149 18.15 -10.46 13.80
N GLY A 150 16.98 -9.92 13.45
CA GLY A 150 16.75 -9.27 12.16
C GLY A 150 16.72 -10.25 11.00
N LEU A 151 16.34 -11.50 11.24
CA LEU A 151 16.32 -12.55 10.23
C LEU A 151 15.04 -12.49 9.41
N GLY A 152 15.15 -12.71 8.10
CA GLY A 152 14.01 -12.74 7.17
C GLY A 152 13.53 -11.36 6.69
N PRO A 153 12.27 -11.26 6.22
CA PRO A 153 11.70 -10.03 5.67
C PRO A 153 11.35 -9.03 6.78
N THR A 154 12.37 -8.30 7.23
CA THR A 154 12.29 -7.24 8.24
C THR A 154 13.23 -6.08 7.85
N PRO A 155 12.89 -4.81 8.18
CA PRO A 155 13.79 -3.68 7.95
C PRO A 155 15.09 -3.78 8.77
N GLY A 156 15.07 -4.52 9.87
CA GLY A 156 16.24 -4.75 10.70
C GLY A 156 15.88 -5.50 11.99
N PRO A 157 16.87 -5.74 12.87
CA PRO A 157 16.61 -6.31 14.19
C PRO A 157 15.81 -5.36 15.08
N ILE A 158 14.93 -5.92 15.90
CA ILE A 158 14.16 -5.20 16.92
C ILE A 158 14.40 -5.85 18.29
N PRO A 159 14.97 -5.13 19.28
CA PRO A 159 15.16 -5.66 20.62
C PRO A 159 13.86 -6.19 21.23
N SER A 160 13.95 -7.28 21.99
CA SER A 160 12.78 -7.85 22.64
C SER A 160 13.05 -8.32 24.07
N VAL A 161 11.99 -8.39 24.87
CA VAL A 161 12.01 -8.88 26.24
C VAL A 161 10.85 -9.85 26.45
N GLN A 162 11.14 -11.00 27.05
CA GLN A 162 10.15 -11.94 27.56
C GLN A 162 9.98 -11.70 29.06
N ILE A 163 8.77 -11.33 29.47
CA ILE A 163 8.39 -11.14 30.88
C ILE A 163 7.46 -12.28 31.27
N THR A 164 7.92 -13.15 32.17
CA THR A 164 7.12 -14.21 32.77
C THR A 164 6.77 -13.84 34.20
N GLY A 165 5.49 -13.93 34.56
CA GLY A 165 5.04 -13.72 35.92
C GLY A 165 3.57 -14.07 36.13
N THR A 166 3.07 -13.75 37.32
CA THR A 166 1.65 -13.85 37.68
C THR A 166 0.97 -12.48 37.60
N THR A 167 -0.35 -12.43 37.69
CA THR A 167 -1.12 -11.18 37.78
C THR A 167 -0.65 -10.27 38.92
N GLY A 168 -0.16 -10.86 40.02
CA GLY A 168 0.38 -10.13 41.17
C GLY A 168 1.80 -9.57 40.99
N THR A 169 2.54 -9.98 39.96
CA THR A 169 3.97 -9.62 39.79
C THR A 169 4.26 -8.92 38.46
N VAL A 170 3.46 -9.14 37.41
CA VAL A 170 3.73 -8.64 36.06
C VAL A 170 3.83 -7.11 35.98
N LYS A 171 3.05 -6.37 36.78
CA LYS A 171 3.05 -4.90 36.76
C LYS A 171 4.42 -4.34 37.12
N ASP A 172 4.99 -4.82 38.22
CA ASP A 172 6.30 -4.38 38.69
C ASP A 172 7.41 -4.74 37.70
N LEU A 173 7.28 -5.89 37.01
CA LEU A 173 8.24 -6.31 35.99
C LEU A 173 8.17 -5.42 34.74
N ILE A 174 6.97 -5.07 34.27
CA ILE A 174 6.80 -4.15 33.13
C ILE A 174 7.36 -2.77 33.48
N LEU A 175 6.99 -2.20 34.64
CA LEU A 175 7.48 -0.90 35.08
C LEU A 175 9.01 -0.85 35.16
N LYS A 176 9.64 -1.84 35.79
CA LYS A 176 11.11 -1.95 35.84
C LYS A 176 11.72 -2.06 34.45
N THR A 177 11.11 -2.83 33.55
CA THR A 177 11.60 -2.99 32.17
C THR A 177 11.55 -1.66 31.44
N ILE A 178 10.45 -0.93 31.56
CA ILE A 178 10.27 0.39 30.95
C ILE A 178 11.23 1.42 31.54
N ASP A 179 11.40 1.45 32.86
CA ASP A 179 12.35 2.35 33.52
C ASP A 179 13.80 2.08 33.08
N ASN A 180 14.17 0.81 32.89
CA ASN A 180 15.48 0.44 32.34
C ASN A 180 15.66 0.92 30.90
N VAL A 181 14.62 0.80 30.06
CA VAL A 181 14.65 1.29 28.67
C VAL A 181 14.79 2.81 28.64
N ARG A 182 14.09 3.54 29.51
CA ARG A 182 14.21 5.00 29.61
C ARG A 182 15.58 5.45 30.15
N GLY A 183 16.09 4.73 31.16
CA GLY A 183 17.34 5.06 31.84
C GLY A 183 18.59 4.81 30.99
N ASN A 184 18.54 3.82 30.12
CA ASN A 184 19.54 3.58 29.08
C ASN A 184 19.02 4.21 27.78
N SER A 185 19.09 5.56 27.66
CA SER A 185 18.54 6.33 26.52
C SER A 185 18.46 5.49 25.25
N PRO A 186 17.27 5.02 24.83
CA PRO A 186 17.25 4.01 23.79
C PRO A 186 17.66 4.69 22.49
N SER A 187 18.70 4.16 21.86
CA SER A 187 18.78 4.25 20.42
C SER A 187 17.51 3.62 19.86
N HIS A 188 16.89 4.26 18.87
CA HIS A 188 15.82 3.63 18.11
C HIS A 188 16.23 2.21 17.68
N SER A 189 15.27 1.28 17.60
CA SER A 189 15.61 -0.05 17.06
C SER A 189 16.20 0.09 15.65
N PRO A 190 17.16 -0.75 15.25
CA PRO A 190 17.71 -0.71 13.90
C PRO A 190 16.63 -0.74 12.80
N ALA A 191 15.54 -1.49 13.01
CA ALA A 191 14.39 -1.47 12.11
C ALA A 191 13.71 -0.09 12.04
N ARG A 192 13.49 0.56 13.19
CA ARG A 192 12.91 1.92 13.23
C ARG A 192 13.82 2.94 12.57
N ILE A 193 15.14 2.86 12.79
CA ILE A 193 16.13 3.73 12.13
C ILE A 193 16.02 3.59 10.62
N GLU A 194 16.01 2.35 10.11
CA GLU A 194 15.87 2.07 8.68
C GLU A 194 14.54 2.60 8.12
N LEU A 195 13.41 2.36 8.79
CA LEU A 195 12.12 2.86 8.32
C LEU A 195 12.01 4.40 8.37
N ASN A 196 12.62 5.05 9.35
CA ASN A 196 12.70 6.51 9.44
C ASN A 196 13.59 7.09 8.32
N GLN A 197 14.72 6.44 8.03
CA GLN A 197 15.57 6.81 6.90
C GLN A 197 14.76 6.71 5.59
N ARG A 198 14.07 5.59 5.38
CA ARG A 198 13.23 5.39 4.20
C ARG A 198 12.12 6.42 4.07
N SER A 199 11.40 6.76 5.15
CA SER A 199 10.30 7.74 5.13
C SER A 199 10.77 9.16 4.83
N SER A 200 11.98 9.52 5.28
CA SER A 200 12.58 10.85 5.05
C SER A 200 13.07 11.11 3.62
N ARG A 201 13.06 10.10 2.73
CA ARG A 201 13.44 10.27 1.33
C ARG A 201 12.53 11.26 0.62
N SER A 202 13.14 12.10 -0.21
CA SER A 202 12.39 13.00 -1.08
C SER A 202 11.63 12.21 -2.17
N PRO A 203 10.55 12.75 -2.75
CA PRO A 203 9.88 12.13 -3.88
C PRO A 203 10.79 11.88 -5.08
N LEU A 204 11.70 12.82 -5.37
CA LEU A 204 12.69 12.63 -6.42
C LEU A 204 13.63 11.44 -6.15
N GLU A 205 14.21 11.35 -4.94
CA GLU A 205 15.10 10.25 -4.56
C GLU A 205 14.39 8.89 -4.67
N THR A 206 13.16 8.79 -4.16
CA THR A 206 12.38 7.56 -4.27
C THR A 206 12.05 7.23 -5.73
N ALA A 207 11.74 8.23 -6.56
CA ALA A 207 11.50 8.03 -7.98
C ALA A 207 12.76 7.54 -8.72
N GLU A 208 13.95 8.02 -8.37
CA GLU A 208 15.24 7.56 -8.91
C GLU A 208 15.50 6.09 -8.53
N ILE A 209 15.34 5.71 -7.25
CA ILE A 209 15.48 4.31 -6.79
C ILE A 209 14.55 3.38 -7.59
N LEU A 210 13.28 3.77 -7.76
CA LEU A 210 12.31 2.97 -8.50
C LEU A 210 12.60 2.97 -10.01
N GLY A 211 13.06 4.09 -10.57
CA GLY A 211 13.41 4.26 -11.99
C GLY A 211 14.63 3.46 -12.42
N ASP A 212 15.51 3.13 -11.46
CA ASP A 212 16.66 2.24 -11.66
C ASP A 212 16.28 0.76 -11.57
N ARG A 213 15.21 0.40 -10.85
CA ARG A 213 14.77 -0.99 -10.67
C ARG A 213 13.72 -1.46 -11.68
N TYR A 214 12.70 -0.64 -11.95
CA TYR A 214 11.49 -1.07 -12.69
C TYR A 214 11.49 -0.60 -14.15
N GLY A 215 10.72 -1.27 -15.02
CA GLY A 215 10.54 -0.85 -16.42
C GLY A 215 11.69 -1.24 -17.35
N TYR A 216 12.50 -2.24 -16.98
CA TYR A 216 13.55 -2.85 -17.81
C TYR A 216 13.17 -4.25 -18.33
N LYS A 217 12.16 -4.89 -17.73
CA LYS A 217 11.69 -6.23 -18.10
C LYS A 217 10.42 -6.16 -18.95
N LEU A 218 10.48 -6.67 -20.17
CA LEU A 218 9.37 -6.71 -21.12
C LEU A 218 8.97 -8.14 -21.46
N ASP A 219 8.45 -8.87 -20.46
CA ASP A 219 7.73 -10.12 -20.68
C ASP A 219 6.53 -9.89 -21.62
N GLU A 220 6.45 -10.69 -22.67
CA GLU A 220 5.35 -10.61 -23.63
C GLU A 220 4.22 -11.58 -23.27
N PRO A 221 2.94 -11.18 -23.43
CA PRO A 221 2.49 -9.88 -23.95
C PRO A 221 2.64 -8.74 -22.92
N VAL A 222 3.15 -7.60 -23.39
CA VAL A 222 3.40 -6.39 -22.59
C VAL A 222 2.10 -5.80 -22.09
N ASN A 223 1.99 -5.60 -20.78
CA ASN A 223 0.79 -5.09 -20.14
C ASN A 223 1.04 -3.82 -19.30
N TYR A 224 -0.02 -3.32 -18.67
CA TYR A 224 -0.03 -2.06 -17.94
C TYR A 224 1.06 -1.95 -16.87
N VAL A 225 1.46 -3.03 -16.20
CA VAL A 225 2.46 -2.92 -15.11
C VAL A 225 3.81 -2.51 -15.68
N GLN A 226 4.19 -3.09 -16.81
CA GLN A 226 5.42 -2.76 -17.52
C GLN A 226 5.30 -1.40 -18.20
N GLY A 227 4.16 -1.12 -18.82
CA GLY A 227 3.90 0.15 -19.51
C GLY A 227 3.89 1.36 -18.59
N VAL A 228 3.29 1.24 -17.41
CA VAL A 228 3.25 2.29 -16.39
C VAL A 228 4.65 2.53 -15.82
N ALA A 229 5.45 1.47 -15.58
CA ALA A 229 6.84 1.63 -15.16
C ALA A 229 7.69 2.35 -16.22
N ILE A 230 7.53 2.00 -17.51
CA ILE A 230 8.18 2.71 -18.63
C ILE A 230 7.76 4.19 -18.66
N SER A 231 6.47 4.47 -18.52
CA SER A 231 5.96 5.84 -18.41
C SER A 231 6.59 6.58 -17.23
N GLY A 232 6.75 5.92 -16.08
CA GLY A 232 7.46 6.45 -14.92
C GLY A 232 8.89 6.88 -15.26
N ARG A 233 9.68 6.03 -15.92
CA ARG A 233 11.06 6.37 -16.31
C ARG A 233 11.14 7.57 -17.26
N LEU A 234 10.26 7.64 -18.26
CA LEU A 234 10.20 8.78 -19.19
C LEU A 234 9.83 10.08 -18.47
N ARG A 235 8.86 10.00 -17.54
CA ARG A 235 8.45 11.14 -16.71
C ARG A 235 9.52 11.58 -15.73
N LEU A 236 10.27 10.66 -15.13
CA LEU A 236 11.37 10.96 -14.23
C LEU A 236 12.45 11.78 -14.95
N HIS A 237 12.83 11.37 -16.16
CA HIS A 237 13.76 12.16 -16.99
C HIS A 237 13.24 13.59 -17.25
N SER A 238 11.92 13.78 -17.33
CA SER A 238 11.34 15.10 -17.54
C SER A 238 11.28 15.96 -16.25
N LEU A 239 11.57 15.39 -15.07
CA LEU A 239 11.57 16.11 -13.79
C LEU A 239 12.93 16.70 -13.42
N THR A 240 14.02 16.11 -13.91
CA THR A 240 15.38 16.52 -13.54
C THR A 240 16.36 16.23 -14.67
N ASP A 241 17.33 17.12 -14.85
CA ASP A 241 18.43 16.93 -15.80
C ASP A 241 19.44 15.86 -15.32
N SER A 242 19.37 15.42 -14.05
CA SER A 242 20.27 14.41 -13.47
C SER A 242 19.99 13.00 -13.98
N THR A 243 18.74 12.69 -14.35
CA THR A 243 18.36 11.36 -14.82
C THR A 243 18.66 11.22 -16.32
N PRO A 244 19.45 10.21 -16.76
CA PRO A 244 19.74 9.99 -18.18
C PRO A 244 18.46 9.79 -19.00
N ASN A 245 18.43 10.33 -20.22
CA ASN A 245 17.31 10.15 -21.13
C ASN A 245 17.14 8.66 -21.52
N PRO A 246 16.06 7.97 -21.10
CA PRO A 246 15.92 6.54 -21.33
C PRO A 246 15.29 6.22 -22.71
N SER A 247 14.92 7.24 -23.50
CA SER A 247 14.11 7.10 -24.71
C SER A 247 14.70 6.12 -25.73
N LYS A 248 16.00 6.19 -26.03
CA LYS A 248 16.65 5.29 -27.00
C LYS A 248 16.60 3.82 -26.55
N GLN A 249 16.84 3.57 -25.27
CA GLN A 249 16.78 2.22 -24.72
C GLN A 249 15.34 1.70 -24.77
N ILE A 250 14.38 2.49 -24.28
CA ILE A 250 12.96 2.14 -24.29
C ILE A 250 12.48 1.87 -25.72
N ALA A 251 12.77 2.76 -26.66
CA ALA A 251 12.44 2.61 -28.08
C ALA A 251 12.97 1.28 -28.64
N SER A 252 14.20 0.90 -28.31
CA SER A 252 14.78 -0.37 -28.76
C SER A 252 14.05 -1.61 -28.23
N PHE A 253 13.40 -1.51 -27.07
CA PHE A 253 12.68 -2.62 -26.47
C PHE A 253 11.23 -2.72 -26.93
N VAL A 254 10.59 -1.60 -27.26
CA VAL A 254 9.15 -1.53 -27.56
C VAL A 254 8.86 -1.36 -29.05
N ASN A 255 9.87 -1.19 -29.91
CA ASN A 255 9.69 -1.00 -31.35
C ASN A 255 8.92 -2.14 -32.02
N PHE A 256 8.97 -3.37 -31.51
CA PHE A 256 8.21 -4.47 -32.09
C PHE A 256 6.70 -4.19 -32.07
N LEU A 257 6.19 -3.45 -31.07
CA LEU A 257 4.78 -3.10 -30.93
C LEU A 257 4.29 -2.16 -32.05
N THR A 258 5.17 -1.48 -32.78
CA THR A 258 4.78 -0.58 -33.87
C THR A 258 4.48 -1.31 -35.18
N THR A 259 4.80 -2.60 -35.25
CA THR A 259 4.46 -3.46 -36.39
C THR A 259 3.07 -4.05 -36.23
N ASP A 260 2.35 -4.29 -37.32
CA ASP A 260 1.04 -4.96 -37.27
C ASP A 260 1.14 -6.31 -36.54
N GLU A 261 2.15 -7.13 -36.90
CA GLU A 261 2.38 -8.43 -36.26
C GLU A 261 2.64 -8.32 -34.74
N GLY A 262 3.48 -7.37 -34.33
CA GLY A 262 3.80 -7.15 -32.92
C GLY A 262 2.63 -6.56 -32.12
N PHE A 263 1.80 -5.73 -32.75
CA PHE A 263 0.59 -5.22 -32.12
C PHE A 263 -0.47 -6.33 -31.97
N GLU A 264 -0.69 -7.15 -33.02
CA GLU A 264 -1.61 -8.29 -32.97
C GLU A 264 -1.22 -9.31 -31.91
N ARG A 265 0.09 -9.61 -31.76
CA ARG A 265 0.55 -10.60 -30.77
C ARG A 265 0.45 -10.11 -29.33
N ASN A 266 0.25 -8.81 -29.10
CA ASN A 266 0.16 -8.23 -27.76
C ASN A 266 -1.23 -8.39 -27.11
N ASN A 267 -2.00 -9.42 -27.48
CA ASN A 267 -3.29 -9.85 -26.90
C ASN A 267 -4.46 -8.85 -26.97
N LYS A 268 -4.22 -7.56 -27.26
CA LYS A 268 -5.25 -6.50 -27.41
C LYS A 268 -6.28 -6.42 -26.27
N SER A 269 -5.98 -7.01 -25.12
CA SER A 269 -6.83 -6.93 -23.93
C SER A 269 -6.67 -5.58 -23.25
N GLY A 270 -7.63 -5.17 -22.42
CA GLY A 270 -7.57 -3.92 -21.63
C GLY A 270 -6.20 -3.63 -20.99
N PRO A 271 -5.60 -4.56 -20.20
CA PRO A 271 -4.29 -4.33 -19.60
C PRO A 271 -3.16 -4.21 -20.61
N ASN A 272 -3.23 -4.89 -21.76
CA ASN A 272 -2.20 -4.77 -22.82
C ASN A 272 -2.28 -3.43 -23.56
N LEU A 273 -3.50 -2.95 -23.84
CA LEU A 273 -3.73 -1.65 -24.45
C LEU A 273 -3.29 -0.52 -23.51
N ALA A 274 -3.63 -0.60 -22.23
CA ALA A 274 -3.17 0.34 -21.21
C ALA A 274 -1.64 0.33 -21.02
N GLY A 275 -1.00 -0.81 -21.32
CA GLY A 275 0.45 -0.96 -21.41
C GLY A 275 1.12 -0.03 -22.41
N ILE A 276 0.37 0.64 -23.29
CA ILE A 276 0.88 1.58 -24.32
C ILE A 276 0.79 3.05 -23.85
N CYS A 277 0.34 3.32 -22.61
CA CYS A 277 0.14 4.69 -22.11
C CYS A 277 1.41 5.58 -22.10
N TRP A 278 2.60 5.00 -22.18
CA TRP A 278 3.89 5.70 -22.30
C TRP A 278 4.16 6.27 -23.70
N ALA A 279 3.44 5.82 -24.73
CA ALA A 279 3.82 6.08 -26.12
C ALA A 279 3.89 7.57 -26.51
N PRO A 280 2.97 8.46 -26.05
CA PRO A 280 3.13 9.89 -26.31
C PRO A 280 4.35 10.54 -25.65
N GLU A 281 4.73 10.05 -24.46
CA GLU A 281 5.92 10.55 -23.76
C GLU A 281 7.19 10.15 -24.52
N LEU A 282 7.19 8.94 -25.12
CA LEU A 282 8.28 8.51 -25.98
C LEU A 282 8.30 9.29 -27.31
N ALA A 283 7.14 9.58 -27.91
CA ALA A 283 7.04 10.44 -29.09
C ALA A 283 7.67 11.82 -28.85
N GLU A 284 7.36 12.44 -27.71
CA GLU A 284 7.89 13.75 -27.34
C GLU A 284 9.42 13.73 -27.21
N LEU A 285 9.98 12.70 -26.55
CA LEU A 285 11.42 12.60 -26.32
C LEU A 285 12.23 12.15 -27.54
N THR A 286 11.64 11.36 -28.44
CA THR A 286 12.32 10.87 -29.66
C THR A 286 12.09 11.77 -30.87
N GLY A 287 11.00 12.53 -30.89
CA GLY A 287 10.51 13.25 -32.07
C GLY A 287 9.86 12.35 -33.13
N GLU A 288 9.60 11.08 -32.82
CA GLU A 288 9.08 10.10 -33.79
C GLU A 288 7.56 9.91 -33.62
N ASN A 289 6.79 10.21 -34.66
CA ASN A 289 5.31 10.14 -34.60
C ASN A 289 4.75 8.70 -34.52
N ILE A 290 5.57 7.68 -34.86
CA ILE A 290 5.16 6.28 -34.85
C ILE A 290 4.61 5.83 -33.48
N TRP A 291 5.11 6.42 -32.38
CA TRP A 291 4.63 6.11 -31.04
C TRP A 291 3.24 6.70 -30.77
N ASN A 292 2.93 7.87 -31.32
CA ASN A 292 1.57 8.42 -31.27
C ASN A 292 0.60 7.55 -32.09
N GLU A 293 1.02 7.08 -33.26
CA GLU A 293 0.24 6.16 -34.10
C GLU A 293 -0.05 4.84 -33.37
N LEU A 294 0.94 4.29 -32.65
CA LEU A 294 0.78 3.11 -31.81
C LEU A 294 -0.30 3.32 -30.72
N LEU A 295 -0.30 4.47 -30.03
CA LEU A 295 -1.35 4.79 -29.06
C LEU A 295 -2.73 4.89 -29.74
N LEU A 296 -2.82 5.52 -30.91
CA LEU A 296 -4.08 5.63 -31.64
C LEU A 296 -4.60 4.27 -32.08
N ASN A 297 -3.73 3.34 -32.50
CA ASN A 297 -4.11 1.95 -32.77
C ASN A 297 -4.70 1.28 -31.53
N ALA A 298 -4.09 1.48 -30.36
CA ALA A 298 -4.63 0.98 -29.10
C ALA A 298 -6.01 1.58 -28.77
N ALA A 299 -6.16 2.91 -28.90
CA ALA A 299 -7.43 3.60 -28.61
C ALA A 299 -8.56 3.23 -29.59
N ASN A 300 -8.22 2.95 -30.84
CA ASN A 300 -9.16 2.50 -31.87
C ASN A 300 -9.58 1.04 -31.71
N THR A 301 -8.88 0.26 -30.88
CA THR A 301 -9.27 -1.12 -30.55
C THR A 301 -10.52 -1.15 -29.66
N TYR A 302 -10.71 -0.14 -28.81
CA TYR A 302 -11.94 -0.04 -28.01
C TYR A 302 -13.16 0.19 -28.92
N GLU A 303 -14.24 -0.54 -28.69
CA GLU A 303 -15.48 -0.36 -29.46
C GLU A 303 -16.11 1.02 -29.24
N THR A 304 -16.93 1.45 -30.20
CA THR A 304 -17.85 2.57 -30.02
C THR A 304 -19.24 1.99 -29.83
N VAL A 305 -19.78 2.12 -28.63
CA VAL A 305 -21.06 1.52 -28.21
C VAL A 305 -22.03 2.61 -27.74
N ASP A 306 -23.30 2.25 -27.61
CA ASP A 306 -24.29 3.13 -26.98
C ASP A 306 -24.02 3.29 -25.49
N ARG A 307 -24.39 4.45 -24.93
CA ARG A 307 -24.24 4.75 -23.50
C ARG A 307 -24.97 3.70 -22.65
N GLY A 308 -24.29 3.20 -21.62
CA GLY A 308 -24.76 2.12 -20.75
C GLY A 308 -24.25 0.73 -21.14
N VAL A 309 -23.62 0.59 -22.32
CA VAL A 309 -22.96 -0.64 -22.77
C VAL A 309 -21.45 -0.54 -22.49
N SER A 310 -20.85 -1.62 -21.99
CA SER A 310 -19.39 -1.72 -21.86
C SER A 310 -18.76 -1.95 -23.24
N PRO A 311 -17.82 -1.12 -23.71
CA PRO A 311 -17.15 -1.32 -24.99
C PRO A 311 -16.10 -2.43 -24.88
N SER A 312 -16.06 -3.39 -25.81
CA SER A 312 -14.94 -4.34 -25.88
C SER A 312 -13.60 -3.58 -26.04
N PRO A 313 -12.48 -4.00 -25.42
CA PRO A 313 -12.32 -5.20 -24.59
C PRO A 313 -12.65 -5.02 -23.10
N CYS A 314 -13.30 -3.94 -22.68
CA CYS A 314 -13.73 -3.79 -21.29
C CYS A 314 -14.75 -4.85 -20.90
N HIS A 315 -14.62 -5.36 -19.68
CA HIS A 315 -15.49 -6.39 -19.14
C HIS A 315 -16.94 -5.89 -19.02
N PRO A 316 -17.95 -6.71 -19.39
CA PRO A 316 -19.37 -6.30 -19.38
C PRO A 316 -19.92 -5.91 -17.99
N ASP A 317 -19.26 -6.35 -16.92
CA ASP A 317 -19.63 -6.01 -15.54
C ASP A 317 -19.02 -4.70 -15.02
N PHE A 318 -18.37 -3.91 -15.88
CA PHE A 318 -17.76 -2.61 -15.53
C PHE A 318 -16.75 -2.75 -14.38
N GLY A 319 -15.63 -3.42 -14.66
CA GLY A 319 -14.56 -3.61 -13.70
C GLY A 319 -13.75 -2.35 -13.43
N CYS A 320 -13.30 -2.19 -12.18
CA CYS A 320 -12.45 -1.08 -11.77
C CYS A 320 -11.17 -0.93 -12.61
N GLU A 321 -10.51 -2.03 -12.97
CA GLU A 321 -9.30 -2.00 -13.79
C GLU A 321 -9.55 -1.40 -15.16
N ASP A 322 -10.66 -1.80 -15.79
CA ASP A 322 -11.05 -1.30 -17.11
C ASP A 322 -11.34 0.21 -17.09
N MET A 323 -11.82 0.75 -15.96
CA MET A 323 -12.00 2.19 -15.79
C MET A 323 -10.68 2.92 -16.03
N PHE A 324 -9.58 2.42 -15.45
CA PHE A 324 -8.26 2.99 -15.65
C PHE A 324 -7.75 2.74 -17.07
N PHE A 325 -7.86 1.51 -17.56
CA PHE A 325 -7.31 1.14 -18.87
C PHE A 325 -7.89 1.98 -20.00
N ILE A 326 -9.23 2.10 -20.07
CA ILE A 326 -9.88 2.89 -21.13
C ILE A 326 -9.58 4.38 -20.99
N SER A 327 -9.57 4.91 -19.76
CA SER A 327 -9.30 6.34 -19.50
C SER A 327 -7.86 6.73 -19.85
N ALA A 328 -6.89 5.87 -19.51
CA ALA A 328 -5.48 6.10 -19.80
C ALA A 328 -5.19 6.13 -21.31
N VAL A 329 -5.82 5.24 -22.08
CA VAL A 329 -5.57 5.17 -23.53
C VAL A 329 -6.39 6.21 -24.28
N CYS A 330 -7.71 6.24 -24.09
CA CYS A 330 -8.60 7.11 -24.85
C CYS A 330 -8.44 8.60 -24.47
N GLY A 331 -8.12 8.92 -23.21
CA GLY A 331 -7.83 10.30 -22.81
C GLY A 331 -6.61 10.87 -23.53
N ARG A 332 -5.53 10.08 -23.66
CA ARG A 332 -4.34 10.47 -24.44
C ARG A 332 -4.64 10.56 -25.93
N ALA A 333 -5.43 9.63 -26.48
CA ALA A 333 -5.85 9.68 -27.88
C ALA A 333 -6.67 10.94 -28.20
N PHE A 334 -7.56 11.35 -27.30
CA PHE A 334 -8.25 12.63 -27.41
C PHE A 334 -7.26 13.80 -27.41
N LYS A 335 -6.29 13.84 -26.49
CA LYS A 335 -5.27 14.89 -26.46
C LYS A 335 -4.51 15.02 -27.79
N LEU A 336 -4.29 13.91 -28.50
CA LEU A 336 -3.59 13.90 -29.79
C LEU A 336 -4.46 14.34 -30.98
N THR A 337 -5.79 14.14 -30.91
CA THR A 337 -6.66 14.21 -32.08
C THR A 337 -7.82 15.21 -31.97
N GLU A 338 -8.15 15.62 -30.75
CA GLU A 338 -9.38 16.34 -30.41
C GLU A 338 -10.68 15.61 -30.80
N ASP A 339 -10.61 14.30 -31.09
CA ASP A 339 -11.77 13.51 -31.47
C ASP A 339 -12.60 13.11 -30.24
N SER A 340 -13.76 13.77 -30.10
CA SER A 340 -14.72 13.55 -29.01
C SER A 340 -15.20 12.10 -28.85
N ARG A 341 -15.06 11.25 -29.87
CA ARG A 341 -15.39 9.82 -29.75
C ARG A 341 -14.56 9.15 -28.66
N PHE A 342 -13.28 9.51 -28.51
CA PHE A 342 -12.43 8.96 -27.47
C PHE A 342 -12.85 9.41 -26.07
N ILE A 343 -13.29 10.66 -25.91
CA ILE A 343 -13.87 11.14 -24.64
C ILE A 343 -15.10 10.32 -24.28
N ARG A 344 -16.03 10.20 -25.23
CA ARG A 344 -17.30 9.51 -25.00
C ARG A 344 -17.09 8.09 -24.45
N LYS A 345 -16.14 7.35 -25.03
CA LYS A 345 -15.81 5.97 -24.60
C LYS A 345 -15.53 5.86 -23.10
N PHE A 346 -14.62 6.66 -22.56
CA PHE A 346 -14.28 6.54 -21.13
C PHE A 346 -15.27 7.28 -20.22
N VAL A 347 -15.82 8.43 -20.64
CA VAL A 347 -16.79 9.18 -19.81
C VAL A 347 -18.05 8.35 -19.59
N ASP A 348 -18.62 7.77 -20.65
CA ASP A 348 -19.81 6.93 -20.53
C ASP A 348 -19.50 5.67 -19.71
N PHE A 349 -18.33 5.04 -19.90
CA PHE A 349 -17.94 3.87 -19.10
C PHE A 349 -17.88 4.16 -17.60
N LEU A 350 -17.24 5.28 -17.21
CA LEU A 350 -17.10 5.66 -15.81
C LEU A 350 -18.46 5.96 -15.16
N LEU A 351 -19.29 6.76 -15.83
CA LEU A 351 -20.57 7.23 -15.28
C LEU A 351 -21.64 6.14 -15.26
N GLU A 352 -21.60 5.19 -16.18
CA GLU A 352 -22.58 4.11 -16.28
C GLU A 352 -22.17 2.86 -15.50
N SER A 353 -20.98 2.83 -14.88
CA SER A 353 -20.49 1.67 -14.13
C SER A 353 -21.47 1.18 -13.06
N GLY A 354 -22.09 2.09 -12.31
CA GLY A 354 -23.07 1.75 -11.27
C GLY A 354 -22.48 1.03 -10.06
N ILE A 355 -21.16 1.11 -9.86
CA ILE A 355 -20.44 0.37 -8.81
C ILE A 355 -20.06 1.22 -7.59
N GLN A 356 -20.19 2.55 -7.66
CA GLN A 356 -19.96 3.43 -6.52
C GLN A 356 -21.13 3.32 -5.52
N GLN A 357 -20.81 3.08 -4.25
CA GLN A 357 -21.78 2.95 -3.17
C GLN A 357 -21.94 4.27 -2.39
N GLU A 358 -22.90 4.32 -1.47
CA GLU A 358 -23.23 5.53 -0.69
C GLU A 358 -22.05 6.07 0.14
N ASN A 359 -21.19 5.18 0.64
CA ASN A 359 -19.97 5.53 1.36
C ASN A 359 -18.85 6.08 0.45
N GLY A 360 -19.11 6.23 -0.85
CA GLY A 360 -18.16 6.72 -1.85
C GLY A 360 -17.23 5.65 -2.43
N LEU A 361 -17.12 4.48 -1.81
CA LEU A 361 -16.26 3.39 -2.28
C LEU A 361 -16.84 2.69 -3.51
N MET A 362 -15.97 2.00 -4.23
CA MET A 362 -16.31 1.24 -5.43
C MET A 362 -16.31 -0.25 -5.12
N TRP A 363 -17.39 -0.95 -5.48
CA TRP A 363 -17.30 -2.40 -5.69
C TRP A 363 -16.32 -2.71 -6.81
N HIS A 364 -15.69 -3.88 -6.78
CA HIS A 364 -14.71 -4.27 -7.79
C HIS A 364 -15.33 -4.33 -9.20
N CYS A 365 -16.55 -4.86 -9.31
CA CYS A 365 -17.39 -4.76 -10.49
C CYS A 365 -18.86 -4.97 -10.07
N ARG A 366 -19.81 -4.92 -11.01
CA ARG A 366 -21.25 -5.11 -10.72
C ARG A 366 -21.58 -6.45 -10.06
N SER A 367 -20.85 -7.51 -10.40
CA SER A 367 -21.09 -8.88 -9.91
C SER A 367 -20.18 -9.29 -8.75
N ALA A 368 -19.18 -8.47 -8.40
CA ALA A 368 -18.25 -8.70 -7.29
C ALA A 368 -18.34 -7.53 -6.29
N PRO A 369 -19.33 -7.53 -5.36
CA PRO A 369 -19.64 -6.41 -4.48
C PRO A 369 -18.68 -6.31 -3.28
N PHE A 370 -17.38 -6.25 -3.56
CA PHE A 370 -16.32 -6.19 -2.55
C PHE A 370 -15.47 -4.93 -2.72
N PHE A 371 -15.18 -4.24 -1.62
CA PHE A 371 -14.36 -3.03 -1.61
C PHE A 371 -12.87 -3.38 -1.61
N TRP A 372 -12.43 -4.02 -2.69
CA TRP A 372 -11.03 -4.36 -2.88
C TRP A 372 -10.17 -3.10 -3.02
N GLY A 373 -9.10 -3.02 -2.22
CA GLY A 373 -8.22 -1.86 -2.11
C GLY A 373 -7.64 -1.45 -3.45
N ARG A 374 -6.97 -2.37 -4.16
CA ARG A 374 -6.40 -2.05 -5.48
C ARG A 374 -7.49 -1.79 -6.54
N GLY A 375 -8.65 -2.43 -6.44
CA GLY A 375 -9.81 -2.09 -7.29
C GLY A 375 -10.22 -0.62 -7.12
N ASN A 376 -10.33 -0.16 -5.88
CA ASN A 376 -10.56 1.26 -5.58
C ASN A 376 -9.40 2.14 -6.05
N GLY A 377 -8.15 1.67 -5.94
CA GLY A 377 -6.99 2.32 -6.52
C GLY A 377 -7.12 2.55 -8.03
N PHE A 378 -7.58 1.54 -8.80
CA PHE A 378 -7.79 1.67 -10.23
C PHE A 378 -8.87 2.69 -10.57
N ALA A 379 -10.00 2.67 -9.84
CA ALA A 379 -11.02 3.70 -10.01
C ALA A 379 -10.47 5.10 -9.71
N ALA A 380 -9.65 5.26 -8.66
CA ALA A 380 -9.03 6.54 -8.34
C ALA A 380 -8.10 7.04 -9.46
N LEU A 381 -7.25 6.17 -10.02
CA LEU A 381 -6.44 6.49 -11.19
C LEU A 381 -7.31 6.86 -12.40
N ALA A 382 -8.39 6.13 -12.64
CA ALA A 382 -9.29 6.33 -13.78
C ALA A 382 -9.90 7.72 -13.79
N TYR A 383 -10.47 8.16 -12.67
CA TYR A 383 -11.04 9.50 -12.54
C TYR A 383 -9.96 10.58 -12.65
N SER A 384 -8.77 10.35 -12.11
CA SER A 384 -7.63 11.26 -12.27
C SER A 384 -7.18 11.40 -13.73
N GLU A 385 -7.13 10.31 -14.50
CA GLU A 385 -6.84 10.35 -15.93
C GLU A 385 -8.00 11.03 -16.70
N ALA A 386 -9.26 10.69 -16.41
CA ALA A 386 -10.42 11.30 -17.04
C ALA A 386 -10.47 12.83 -16.86
N LEU A 387 -10.29 13.32 -15.63
CA LEU A 387 -10.25 14.76 -15.33
C LEU A 387 -9.04 15.47 -15.93
N THR A 388 -7.94 14.75 -16.21
CA THR A 388 -6.77 15.30 -16.90
C THR A 388 -7.07 15.65 -18.36
N TYR A 389 -7.90 14.85 -19.03
CA TYR A 389 -8.11 14.97 -20.48
C TYR A 389 -9.46 15.56 -20.87
N ILE A 390 -10.47 15.52 -20.00
CA ILE A 390 -11.80 16.05 -20.32
C ILE A 390 -11.78 17.60 -20.43
N PRO A 391 -12.38 18.19 -21.48
CA PRO A 391 -12.46 19.65 -21.63
C PRO A 391 -13.17 20.32 -20.46
N ASN A 392 -12.69 21.50 -20.06
CA ASN A 392 -13.24 22.25 -18.92
C ASN A 392 -14.74 22.57 -19.05
N ASN A 393 -15.24 22.73 -20.27
CA ASN A 393 -16.64 23.03 -20.58
C ASN A 393 -17.49 21.78 -20.90
N HIS A 394 -16.94 20.56 -20.75
CA HIS A 394 -17.70 19.34 -20.99
C HIS A 394 -18.83 19.19 -19.96
N PRO A 395 -20.07 18.86 -20.38
CA PRO A 395 -21.23 18.81 -19.48
C PRO A 395 -21.05 17.87 -18.29
N ASP A 396 -20.40 16.72 -18.51
CA ASP A 396 -20.20 15.71 -17.47
C ASP A 396 -18.99 15.95 -16.55
N ARG A 397 -18.17 16.99 -16.80
CA ARG A 397 -16.94 17.21 -16.01
C ARG A 397 -17.22 17.41 -14.52
N ILE A 398 -18.27 18.17 -14.20
CA ILE A 398 -18.66 18.43 -12.80
C ILE A 398 -19.12 17.14 -12.12
N THR A 399 -19.88 16.31 -12.83
CA THR A 399 -20.33 15.01 -12.32
C THR A 399 -19.13 14.10 -12.02
N LEU A 400 -18.18 13.98 -12.94
CA LEU A 400 -16.96 13.20 -12.73
C LEU A 400 -16.14 13.71 -11.55
N ALA A 401 -15.96 15.03 -11.44
CA ALA A 401 -15.24 15.64 -10.33
C ALA A 401 -15.91 15.32 -8.98
N ASN A 402 -17.22 15.52 -8.88
CA ASN A 402 -17.98 15.23 -7.66
C ASN A 402 -17.95 13.74 -7.28
N THR A 403 -18.05 12.84 -8.26
CA THR A 403 -17.94 11.40 -8.06
C THR A 403 -16.55 11.03 -7.52
N HIS A 404 -15.50 11.61 -8.09
CA HIS A 404 -14.12 11.38 -7.65
C HIS A 404 -13.84 11.94 -6.26
N THR A 405 -14.27 13.18 -5.95
CA THR A 405 -14.11 13.77 -4.62
C THR A 405 -14.83 12.96 -3.55
N ARG A 406 -16.05 12.46 -3.84
CA ARG A 406 -16.77 11.56 -2.93
C ARG A 406 -16.01 10.25 -2.69
N HIS A 407 -15.43 9.69 -3.75
CA HIS A 407 -14.63 8.47 -3.67
C HIS A 407 -13.39 8.65 -2.81
N LEU A 408 -12.61 9.70 -3.06
CA LEU A 408 -11.40 10.01 -2.30
C LEU A 408 -11.71 10.38 -0.85
N LYS A 409 -12.87 11.01 -0.57
CA LYS A 409 -13.34 11.22 0.80
C LYS A 409 -13.61 9.90 1.52
N GLY A 410 -14.39 9.00 0.92
CA GLY A 410 -14.68 7.69 1.50
C GLY A 410 -13.42 6.83 1.71
N LEU A 411 -12.43 6.96 0.83
CA LEU A 411 -11.13 6.34 1.03
C LEU A 411 -10.37 6.98 2.20
N SER A 412 -10.34 8.31 2.29
CA SER A 412 -9.65 9.03 3.36
C SER A 412 -10.19 8.67 4.75
N ASP A 413 -11.49 8.44 4.87
CA ASP A 413 -12.15 8.01 6.12
C ASP A 413 -11.71 6.60 6.58
N LEU A 414 -11.11 5.80 5.69
CA LEU A 414 -10.63 4.44 5.95
C LEU A 414 -9.09 4.33 5.93
N GLN A 415 -8.37 5.45 5.81
CA GLN A 415 -6.91 5.44 5.91
C GLN A 415 -6.50 5.04 7.33
N LEU A 416 -5.60 4.06 7.46
CA LEU A 416 -5.07 3.68 8.76
C LEU A 416 -4.19 4.80 9.34
N PRO A 417 -4.03 4.87 10.68
CA PRO A 417 -3.16 5.86 11.33
C PRO A 417 -1.73 5.91 10.77
N ASN A 418 -1.20 4.78 10.31
CA ASN A 418 0.13 4.69 9.72
C ASN A 418 0.20 5.09 8.22
N GLY A 419 -0.93 5.52 7.63
CA GLY A 419 -1.05 6.07 6.28
C GLY A 419 -1.45 5.09 5.18
N MET A 420 -1.51 3.78 5.47
CA MET A 420 -1.85 2.76 4.47
C MET A 420 -3.37 2.54 4.32
N TRP A 421 -3.74 1.94 3.20
CA TRP A 421 -5.05 1.30 3.01
C TRP A 421 -4.92 -0.22 3.02
N THR A 422 -6.00 -0.91 3.36
CA THR A 422 -6.07 -2.37 3.43
C THR A 422 -6.53 -3.01 2.13
N GLN A 423 -6.25 -4.31 1.98
CA GLN A 423 -6.67 -5.15 0.87
C GLN A 423 -8.18 -5.17 0.71
N LEU A 424 -8.93 -5.27 1.81
CA LEU A 424 -10.37 -5.07 1.84
C LEU A 424 -10.64 -3.88 2.76
N LEU A 425 -11.13 -2.80 2.18
CA LEU A 425 -11.25 -1.50 2.85
C LEU A 425 -12.25 -1.52 4.00
N ASP A 426 -13.30 -2.32 3.87
CA ASP A 426 -14.37 -2.49 4.85
C ASP A 426 -14.17 -3.69 5.78
N PHE A 427 -13.01 -4.38 5.69
CA PHE A 427 -12.70 -5.53 6.52
C PHE A 427 -11.45 -5.26 7.37
N PRO A 428 -11.64 -4.77 8.61
CA PRO A 428 -10.55 -4.38 9.47
C PRO A 428 -9.60 -5.55 9.78
N GLY A 429 -8.30 -5.27 9.73
CA GLY A 429 -7.25 -6.25 9.98
C GLY A 429 -6.76 -6.98 8.73
N THR A 430 -7.45 -6.88 7.58
CA THR A 430 -6.82 -7.35 6.32
C THR A 430 -5.52 -6.60 6.07
N TYR A 431 -4.61 -7.24 5.33
CA TYR A 431 -3.31 -6.64 5.13
C TYR A 431 -3.38 -5.26 4.50
N GLN A 432 -2.47 -4.42 4.94
CA GLN A 432 -2.17 -3.13 4.33
C GLN A 432 -1.54 -3.40 2.97
N GLU A 433 -2.00 -2.74 1.91
CA GLU A 433 -1.63 -3.06 0.53
C GLU A 433 -0.98 -1.86 -0.15
N LEU A 434 0.26 -2.06 -0.62
CA LEU A 434 1.10 -0.98 -1.13
C LEU A 434 0.60 -0.42 -2.45
N SER A 435 0.18 -1.27 -3.40
CA SER A 435 -0.21 -0.77 -4.72
C SER A 435 -1.47 0.09 -4.64
N ALA A 436 -2.48 -0.30 -3.87
CA ALA A 436 -3.66 0.50 -3.55
C ALA A 436 -3.27 1.83 -2.91
N THR A 437 -2.38 1.80 -1.91
CA THR A 437 -1.91 3.01 -1.22
C THR A 437 -1.23 3.97 -2.20
N CYS A 438 -0.36 3.48 -3.08
CA CYS A 438 0.29 4.30 -4.11
C CYS A 438 -0.72 4.88 -5.12
N MET A 439 -1.71 4.10 -5.55
CA MET A 439 -2.71 4.54 -6.53
C MET A 439 -3.65 5.61 -5.96
N ILE A 440 -4.09 5.43 -4.71
CA ILE A 440 -4.91 6.40 -3.99
C ILE A 440 -4.10 7.66 -3.71
N GLY A 441 -2.86 7.50 -3.22
CA GLY A 441 -1.92 8.61 -2.99
C GLY A 441 -1.67 9.43 -4.26
N TYR A 442 -1.45 8.78 -5.40
CA TYR A 442 -1.30 9.46 -6.69
C TYR A 442 -2.53 10.30 -7.05
N ALA A 443 -3.73 9.74 -6.88
CA ALA A 443 -4.97 10.44 -7.19
C ALA A 443 -5.19 11.65 -6.27
N LEU A 444 -4.88 11.52 -4.97
CA LEU A 444 -4.89 12.63 -4.02
C LEU A 444 -3.88 13.71 -4.42
N ALA A 445 -2.62 13.34 -4.65
CA ALA A 445 -1.55 14.26 -5.01
C ALA A 445 -1.88 15.03 -6.30
N ARG A 446 -2.36 14.32 -7.33
CA ARG A 446 -2.80 14.93 -8.58
C ARG A 446 -4.02 15.82 -8.38
N GLY A 447 -4.99 15.37 -7.61
CA GLY A 447 -6.21 16.13 -7.32
C GLY A 447 -5.91 17.46 -6.67
N ILE A 448 -5.03 17.49 -5.67
CA ILE A 448 -4.56 18.72 -5.02
C ILE A 448 -3.80 19.58 -6.04
N ARG A 449 -2.78 19.03 -6.72
CA ARG A 449 -1.95 19.77 -7.68
C ARG A 449 -2.74 20.39 -8.82
N LYS A 450 -3.82 19.72 -9.26
CA LYS A 450 -4.69 20.17 -10.36
C LYS A 450 -5.87 21.03 -9.89
N GLY A 451 -6.02 21.25 -8.58
CA GLY A 451 -7.11 22.04 -7.99
C GLY A 451 -8.48 21.37 -8.09
N TRP A 452 -8.54 20.04 -8.16
CA TRP A 452 -9.79 19.27 -8.07
C TRP A 452 -10.16 18.95 -6.63
N LEU A 453 -9.17 18.92 -5.75
CA LEU A 453 -9.30 18.73 -4.31
C LEU A 453 -8.73 19.95 -3.60
N ASP A 454 -9.33 20.27 -2.46
CA ASP A 454 -8.83 21.30 -1.56
C ASP A 454 -7.73 20.75 -0.62
N ASP A 455 -7.17 21.64 0.19
CA ASP A 455 -6.04 21.33 1.07
C ASP A 455 -6.40 20.40 2.24
N SER A 456 -7.68 20.11 2.49
CA SER A 456 -8.09 19.17 3.55
C SER A 456 -7.63 17.73 3.30
N PHE A 457 -7.24 17.41 2.07
CA PHE A 457 -6.66 16.11 1.70
C PHE A 457 -5.14 16.04 1.87
N ARG A 458 -4.47 17.15 2.24
CA ARG A 458 -3.01 17.21 2.35
C ARG A 458 -2.47 16.21 3.36
N ASP A 459 -3.00 16.20 4.58
CA ASP A 459 -2.54 15.27 5.61
C ASP A 459 -2.69 13.80 5.18
N THR A 460 -3.78 13.47 4.47
CA THR A 460 -4.01 12.12 3.96
C THR A 460 -2.94 11.71 2.94
N VAL A 461 -2.59 12.59 1.98
CA VAL A 461 -1.57 12.26 0.97
C VAL A 461 -0.16 12.21 1.55
N GLU A 462 0.18 13.09 2.50
CA GLU A 462 1.48 13.08 3.17
C GLU A 462 1.67 11.81 4.02
N LYS A 463 0.62 11.37 4.72
CA LYS A 463 0.62 10.07 5.43
C LYS A 463 0.80 8.91 4.46
N ALA A 464 0.09 8.91 3.33
CA ALA A 464 0.24 7.89 2.30
C ALA A 464 1.67 7.86 1.74
N TRP A 465 2.26 9.03 1.48
CA TRP A 465 3.63 9.16 1.00
C TRP A 465 4.65 8.56 1.98
N ASN A 466 4.57 8.97 3.26
CA ASN A 466 5.43 8.44 4.31
C ASN A 466 5.27 6.92 4.46
N ALA A 467 4.04 6.42 4.40
CA ALA A 467 3.74 5.01 4.49
C ALA A 467 4.32 4.22 3.32
N THR A 468 4.14 4.69 2.09
CA THR A 468 4.70 4.12 0.86
C THR A 468 6.21 4.04 0.94
N ASN A 469 6.88 5.14 1.31
CA ASN A 469 8.33 5.16 1.44
C ASN A 469 8.86 4.11 2.42
N ARG A 470 8.17 3.86 3.54
CA ARG A 470 8.55 2.78 4.49
C ARG A 470 8.50 1.37 3.87
N ARG A 471 7.68 1.14 2.84
CA ARG A 471 7.55 -0.16 2.14
C ARG A 471 8.51 -0.34 0.97
N ILE A 472 9.28 0.69 0.61
CA ILE A 472 10.26 0.63 -0.48
C ILE A 472 11.65 0.48 0.17
N SER A 473 12.38 -0.58 -0.13
CA SER A 473 13.76 -0.74 0.36
C SER A 473 14.72 0.24 -0.32
N ASN A 474 15.98 0.23 0.10
CA ASN A 474 17.03 1.06 -0.52
C ASN A 474 17.41 0.57 -1.93
N ASP A 475 17.12 -0.68 -2.27
CA ASP A 475 17.32 -1.21 -3.63
C ASP A 475 16.02 -1.20 -4.46
N GLY A 476 14.90 -0.73 -3.90
CA GLY A 476 13.61 -0.63 -4.58
C GLY A 476 12.72 -1.88 -4.52
N ASP A 477 13.10 -2.88 -3.74
CA ASP A 477 12.22 -3.98 -3.34
C ASP A 477 11.05 -3.48 -2.50
N LEU A 478 9.93 -4.19 -2.62
CA LEU A 478 8.66 -3.77 -2.08
C LEU A 478 8.16 -4.75 -1.03
N VAL A 479 7.34 -4.22 -0.13
CA VAL A 479 6.59 -4.99 0.87
C VAL A 479 5.11 -4.75 0.62
N ASP A 480 4.28 -5.75 0.90
CA ASP A 480 2.82 -5.62 0.93
C ASP A 480 2.15 -5.40 -0.44
N VAL A 481 2.68 -5.96 -1.52
CA VAL A 481 2.05 -5.82 -2.84
C VAL A 481 1.13 -6.99 -3.14
N CYS A 482 -0.18 -6.77 -3.26
CA CYS A 482 -1.11 -7.86 -3.59
C CYS A 482 -0.78 -8.45 -4.98
N THR A 483 -0.71 -9.78 -5.08
CA THR A 483 -0.47 -10.51 -6.32
C THR A 483 -1.59 -10.28 -7.34
N GLY A 484 -1.37 -10.61 -8.62
CA GLY A 484 -2.35 -10.40 -9.70
C GLY A 484 -3.73 -11.00 -9.37
N THR A 485 -4.78 -10.19 -9.31
CA THR A 485 -6.11 -10.59 -8.80
C THR A 485 -7.17 -10.02 -9.71
N GLY A 486 -8.04 -10.87 -10.26
CA GLY A 486 -9.23 -10.44 -11.02
C GLY A 486 -10.50 -10.47 -10.17
N PHE A 487 -11.66 -10.43 -10.81
CA PHE A 487 -12.96 -10.56 -10.12
C PHE A 487 -13.07 -11.91 -9.42
N GLN A 488 -13.46 -11.89 -8.15
CA GLN A 488 -13.68 -13.08 -7.34
C GLN A 488 -15.13 -13.17 -6.94
N SER A 489 -15.62 -14.41 -6.79
CA SER A 489 -17.00 -14.67 -6.39
C SER A 489 -17.22 -14.52 -4.89
N ASN A 490 -16.17 -14.70 -4.07
CA ASN A 490 -16.27 -14.64 -2.61
C ASN A 490 -15.28 -13.65 -2.01
N ARG A 491 -15.66 -13.04 -0.88
CA ARG A 491 -14.78 -12.15 -0.10
C ARG A 491 -13.47 -12.84 0.29
N SER A 492 -13.56 -14.10 0.72
CA SER A 492 -12.43 -14.93 1.14
C SER A 492 -11.35 -15.03 0.06
N ASP A 493 -11.73 -15.05 -1.21
CA ASP A 493 -10.79 -15.13 -2.32
C ASP A 493 -9.93 -13.85 -2.46
N TYR A 494 -10.43 -12.69 -2.00
CA TYR A 494 -9.63 -11.47 -1.86
C TYR A 494 -8.75 -11.50 -0.62
N LEU A 495 -9.30 -12.01 0.49
CA LEU A 495 -8.63 -12.08 1.78
C LEU A 495 -7.39 -12.96 1.73
N TYR A 496 -7.39 -14.00 0.88
CA TYR A 496 -6.30 -14.98 0.76
C TYR A 496 -5.36 -14.74 -0.43
N ARG A 497 -5.41 -13.56 -1.06
CA ARG A 497 -4.45 -13.20 -2.13
C ARG A 497 -3.10 -12.86 -1.53
N ALA A 498 -2.05 -13.58 -1.94
CA ALA A 498 -0.67 -13.30 -1.53
C ALA A 498 -0.30 -11.81 -1.66
N ALA A 499 0.43 -11.29 -0.68
CA ALA A 499 1.15 -10.03 -0.74
C ALA A 499 2.63 -10.36 -0.88
N GLU A 500 3.21 -9.86 -1.96
CA GLU A 500 4.56 -10.12 -2.39
C GLU A 500 5.55 -9.30 -1.56
N TYR A 501 6.74 -9.87 -1.36
CA TYR A 501 7.91 -9.23 -0.77
C TYR A 501 9.07 -9.36 -1.75
N GLY A 502 9.70 -8.24 -2.10
CA GLY A 502 10.77 -8.18 -3.09
C GLY A 502 10.35 -7.46 -4.38
N TYR A 503 10.88 -7.91 -5.51
CA TYR A 503 10.64 -7.29 -6.81
C TYR A 503 9.20 -7.53 -7.25
N ASP A 504 8.47 -6.45 -7.52
CA ASP A 504 7.09 -6.55 -7.99
C ASP A 504 6.73 -5.44 -8.98
N ASP A 505 6.52 -5.79 -10.25
CA ASP A 505 6.20 -4.80 -11.30
C ASP A 505 4.87 -4.05 -11.04
N ARG A 506 3.88 -4.68 -10.39
CA ARG A 506 2.59 -4.03 -10.10
C ARG A 506 2.79 -2.94 -9.06
N GLY A 507 3.47 -3.27 -7.97
CA GLY A 507 3.80 -2.30 -6.92
C GLY A 507 4.73 -1.20 -7.43
N GLY A 508 5.81 -1.58 -8.12
CA GLY A 508 6.85 -0.65 -8.58
C GLY A 508 6.34 0.37 -9.58
N SER A 509 5.46 -0.07 -10.49
CA SER A 509 4.83 0.81 -11.48
C SER A 509 3.90 1.86 -10.83
N MET A 510 3.11 1.47 -9.83
CA MET A 510 2.26 2.43 -9.10
C MET A 510 3.09 3.34 -8.19
N ALA A 511 4.13 2.81 -7.54
CA ALA A 511 5.00 3.57 -6.66
C ALA A 511 5.78 4.67 -7.41
N ILE A 512 6.33 4.36 -8.60
CA ILE A 512 7.09 5.36 -9.37
C ILE A 512 6.18 6.48 -9.88
N TRP A 513 4.95 6.15 -10.30
CA TRP A 513 3.97 7.18 -10.67
C TRP A 513 3.60 8.06 -9.48
N PHE A 514 3.37 7.48 -8.30
CA PHE A 514 3.06 8.25 -7.10
C PHE A 514 4.23 9.17 -6.70
N ALA A 515 5.46 8.67 -6.68
CA ALA A 515 6.65 9.47 -6.37
C ALA A 515 6.82 10.66 -7.33
N ILE A 516 6.64 10.44 -8.63
CA ILE A 516 6.68 11.49 -9.66
C ILE A 516 5.58 12.53 -9.45
N GLU A 517 4.38 12.10 -9.07
CA GLU A 517 3.26 13.01 -8.85
C GLU A 517 3.43 13.83 -7.56
N MET A 518 4.00 13.22 -6.51
CA MET A 518 4.39 13.91 -5.28
C MET A 518 5.47 14.97 -5.55
N GLU A 519 6.49 14.64 -6.34
CA GLU A 519 7.51 15.62 -6.75
C GLU A 519 6.88 16.82 -7.46
N LYS A 520 5.97 16.55 -8.41
CA LYS A 520 5.22 17.61 -9.11
C LYS A 520 4.32 18.43 -8.19
N LEU A 521 3.76 17.81 -7.15
CA LEU A 521 2.96 18.51 -6.15
C LEU A 521 3.83 19.45 -5.31
N HIS A 522 5.00 18.99 -4.87
CA HIS A 522 5.95 19.81 -4.11
C HIS A 522 6.54 20.97 -4.92
N GLN A 523 6.75 20.77 -6.23
CA GLN A 523 7.20 21.82 -7.14
C GLN A 523 6.09 22.81 -7.52
N ALA A 524 4.81 22.46 -7.35
CA ALA A 524 3.71 23.35 -7.69
C ALA A 524 3.59 24.50 -6.68
N LEU A 525 3.31 25.71 -7.19
CA LEU A 525 2.97 26.84 -6.32
C LEU A 525 1.70 26.53 -5.52
N PRO A 526 1.60 26.99 -4.26
CA PRO A 526 0.36 26.86 -3.48
C PRO A 526 -0.83 27.42 -4.26
N LEU A 527 -1.97 26.74 -4.23
CA LEU A 527 -3.21 27.25 -4.81
C LEU A 527 -3.58 28.54 -4.05
N ILE A 528 -3.66 29.66 -4.78
CA ILE A 528 -3.99 31.00 -4.26
C ILE A 528 -5.49 31.13 -4.02
#